data_AF-A0A3M6T6W2-F1
#
_entry.id   AF-A0A3M6T6W2-F1
#
_cell.length_a   1.000
_cell.length_b   1.000
_cell.length_c   1.000
_cell.angle_alpha   90.00
_cell.angle_beta   90.00
_cell.angle_gamma   90.00
#
_symmetry.space_group_name_H-M   'P 1'
#
loop_
_entity.id
_entity.type
_entity.pdbx_description
1 polymer ?
#
loop_
_entity_poly.entity_id
_entity_poly.type
_entity_poly.pdbx_seq_one_letter_code
_entity_poly.pdbx_strand_id
1 'polypeptide(L)'
;MITCVCISGKTSESLEANFTCKGELTVFTFGDYRTRTQNSTWENNVVNVTVKSKTSHLAVRCRNYNQKPWLIGSVSNGLVTDTRWKCIGLKRGESAQILFWRKTADVSHWPQAFAIHTKREDSLWGKIPGISEDALWISTVEEDHVRLFCRRKLSDLAPVMTEVLSEGIFQATINDVGHSLRNHTQSQHQVSDVRECFEKCLADPQCLSFNLQHDSALPTRSCELNGVTKGQDPRNYVRRPGYTYYDRV
;
A
#
# COMPACT_ATOMS: atom_id res chain seq x y z
N MET A 1 -31.16 12.20 7.08
CA MET A 1 -31.33 11.15 6.07
C MET A 1 -30.18 11.34 5.07
N ILE A 2 -29.05 10.64 5.27
CA ILE A 2 -27.88 10.80 4.41
C ILE A 2 -28.11 9.87 3.21
N THR A 3 -28.40 10.45 2.05
CA THR A 3 -28.48 9.73 0.78
C THR A 3 -27.07 9.32 0.36
N CYS A 4 -26.79 8.02 0.46
CA CYS A 4 -25.58 7.42 -0.09
C CYS A 4 -25.70 7.40 -1.61
N VAL A 5 -25.00 8.31 -2.29
CA VAL A 5 -24.88 8.29 -3.76
C VAL A 5 -23.73 7.35 -4.12
N CYS A 6 -24.06 6.19 -4.68
CA CYS A 6 -23.09 5.29 -5.26
C CYS A 6 -22.50 5.90 -6.55
N ILE A 7 -21.46 6.73 -6.43
CA ILE A 7 -20.71 7.19 -7.60
C ILE A 7 -19.85 6.00 -8.07
N SER A 8 -20.23 5.38 -9.19
CA SER A 8 -19.37 4.39 -9.84
C SER A 8 -18.09 5.10 -10.28
N GLY A 9 -17.00 4.90 -9.56
CA GLY A 9 -15.72 5.60 -9.74
C GLY A 9 -14.98 5.17 -11.01
N LYS A 10 -15.50 5.58 -12.16
CA LYS A 10 -14.90 5.45 -13.49
C LYS A 10 -14.08 6.71 -13.79
N THR A 11 -12.97 6.58 -14.52
CA THR A 11 -12.16 7.75 -14.91
C THR A 11 -12.95 8.70 -15.82
N SER A 12 -12.89 10.01 -15.55
CA SER A 12 -13.52 11.05 -16.40
C SER A 12 -12.71 11.30 -17.68
N GLU A 13 -11.39 11.15 -17.60
CA GLU A 13 -10.44 11.46 -18.68
C GLU A 13 -9.50 10.27 -18.97
N SER A 14 -8.78 10.34 -20.09
CA SER A 14 -7.70 9.38 -20.39
C SER A 14 -6.48 9.66 -19.52
N LEU A 15 -5.87 8.61 -18.99
CA LEU A 15 -4.69 8.68 -18.14
C LEU A 15 -3.50 8.03 -18.82
N GLU A 16 -2.30 8.49 -18.49
CA GLU A 16 -1.06 7.84 -18.89
C GLU A 16 -0.51 7.02 -17.73
N ALA A 17 -0.17 5.76 -17.98
CA ALA A 17 0.30 4.85 -16.96
C ALA A 17 1.63 4.21 -17.37
N ASN A 18 2.64 4.35 -16.51
CA ASN A 18 3.99 3.89 -16.75
C ASN A 18 4.31 2.78 -15.77
N PHE A 19 4.63 1.59 -16.27
CA PHE A 19 4.95 0.42 -15.46
C PHE A 19 6.21 -0.25 -15.95
N THR A 20 6.97 -0.83 -15.02
CA THR A 20 8.02 -1.78 -15.34
C THR A 20 8.01 -2.92 -14.34
N CYS A 21 8.65 -4.03 -14.68
CA CYS A 21 8.77 -5.15 -13.77
C CYS A 21 10.06 -5.95 -13.99
N LYS A 22 10.45 -6.73 -13.00
CA LYS A 22 11.55 -7.70 -13.10
C LYS A 22 11.08 -8.96 -13.82
N GLY A 23 10.84 -8.83 -15.13
CA GLY A 23 10.39 -9.92 -16.00
C GLY A 23 9.61 -9.43 -17.21
N GLU A 24 8.81 -10.31 -17.78
CA GLU A 24 7.86 -10.03 -18.87
C GLU A 24 6.63 -9.31 -18.28
N LEU A 25 6.48 -8.03 -18.61
CA LEU A 25 5.36 -7.20 -18.18
C LEU A 25 4.21 -7.26 -19.19
N THR A 26 2.99 -7.32 -18.67
CA THR A 26 1.76 -7.14 -19.45
C THR A 26 0.73 -6.33 -18.67
N VAL A 27 0.26 -5.23 -19.25
CA VAL A 27 -0.74 -4.34 -18.63
C VAL A 27 -2.11 -4.54 -19.27
N PHE A 28 -3.17 -4.45 -18.47
CA PHE A 28 -4.55 -4.67 -18.84
C PHE A 28 -5.46 -3.58 -18.27
N THR A 29 -6.28 -2.97 -19.11
CA THR A 29 -7.26 -1.94 -18.72
C THR A 29 -8.68 -2.47 -18.83
N PHE A 30 -9.48 -2.36 -17.76
CA PHE A 30 -10.86 -2.83 -17.72
C PHE A 30 -11.83 -1.66 -17.89
N GLY A 31 -12.28 -1.44 -19.13
CA GLY A 31 -13.15 -0.31 -19.49
C GLY A 31 -14.07 -0.52 -20.70
N ASP A 32 -13.70 -1.35 -21.67
CA ASP A 32 -14.58 -1.73 -22.80
C ASP A 32 -13.92 -2.85 -23.60
N TYR A 33 -14.38 -4.10 -23.44
CA TYR A 33 -14.17 -5.36 -24.20
C TYR A 33 -12.89 -5.62 -25.07
N ARG A 34 -11.89 -4.76 -25.06
CA ARG A 34 -10.66 -4.82 -25.85
C ARG A 34 -9.49 -4.70 -24.89
N THR A 35 -8.86 -5.84 -24.68
CA THR A 35 -7.62 -5.95 -23.94
C THR A 35 -6.50 -5.30 -24.76
N ARG A 36 -6.02 -4.10 -24.39
CA ARG A 36 -4.83 -3.52 -25.03
C ARG A 36 -3.60 -4.07 -24.32
N THR A 37 -2.99 -5.07 -24.94
CA THR A 37 -1.79 -5.74 -24.44
C THR A 37 -0.57 -4.97 -24.94
N GLN A 38 0.22 -4.41 -24.03
CA GLN A 38 1.58 -3.98 -24.34
C GLN A 38 2.55 -4.84 -23.54
N ASN A 39 3.51 -5.42 -24.25
CA ASN A 39 4.48 -6.36 -23.70
C ASN A 39 5.85 -5.69 -23.64
N SER A 40 6.57 -5.90 -22.55
CA SER A 40 8.03 -5.78 -22.57
C SER A 40 8.63 -7.19 -22.64
N THR A 41 9.56 -7.39 -23.57
CA THR A 41 10.36 -8.61 -23.69
C THR A 41 11.62 -8.59 -22.83
N TRP A 42 11.96 -7.46 -22.19
CA TRP A 42 13.20 -7.30 -21.41
C TRP A 42 12.97 -6.64 -20.04
N GLU A 43 13.83 -6.97 -19.08
CA GLU A 43 13.80 -6.41 -17.73
C GLU A 43 14.03 -4.89 -17.74
N ASN A 44 13.32 -4.17 -16.87
CA ASN A 44 13.47 -2.71 -16.63
C ASN A 44 13.04 -1.77 -17.77
N ASN A 45 12.45 -2.26 -18.86
CA ASN A 45 11.82 -1.35 -19.82
C ASN A 45 10.49 -0.84 -19.27
N VAL A 46 10.32 0.48 -19.31
CA VAL A 46 9.08 1.13 -18.92
C VAL A 46 8.10 1.03 -20.08
N VAL A 47 6.92 0.47 -19.79
CA VAL A 47 5.80 0.37 -20.70
C VAL A 47 4.84 1.50 -20.40
N ASN A 48 4.62 2.37 -21.38
CA ASN A 48 3.70 3.50 -21.29
C ASN A 48 2.34 3.08 -21.88
N VAL A 49 1.27 3.25 -21.11
CA VAL A 49 -0.07 2.80 -21.45
C VAL A 49 -1.07 3.94 -21.29
N THR A 50 -1.66 4.35 -22.41
CA THR A 50 -2.84 5.22 -22.39
C THR A 50 -4.07 4.45 -21.92
N VAL A 51 -4.52 4.76 -20.72
CA VAL A 51 -5.75 4.26 -20.08
C VAL A 51 -6.92 5.12 -20.54
N LYS A 52 -7.87 4.55 -21.26
CA LYS A 52 -9.03 5.31 -21.75
C LYS A 52 -9.94 5.79 -20.61
N SER A 53 -10.69 6.85 -20.86
CA SER A 53 -11.78 7.27 -19.99
C SER A 53 -12.78 6.13 -19.78
N LYS A 54 -13.51 6.18 -18.66
CA LYS A 54 -14.45 5.15 -18.19
C LYS A 54 -13.82 3.83 -17.74
N THR A 55 -12.49 3.72 -17.72
CA THR A 55 -11.79 2.58 -17.14
C THR A 55 -11.95 2.61 -15.62
N SER A 56 -12.24 1.45 -15.03
CA SER A 56 -12.44 1.34 -13.57
C SER A 56 -11.23 0.74 -12.85
N HIS A 57 -10.55 -0.20 -13.50
CA HIS A 57 -9.46 -0.95 -12.91
C HIS A 57 -8.27 -1.08 -13.87
N LEU A 58 -7.09 -1.04 -13.28
CA LEU A 58 -5.86 -1.54 -13.88
C LEU A 58 -5.61 -2.96 -13.37
N ALA A 59 -5.19 -3.84 -14.28
CA ALA A 59 -4.50 -5.06 -13.90
C ALA A 59 -3.15 -5.14 -14.59
N VAL A 60 -2.20 -5.70 -13.89
CA VAL A 60 -0.83 -5.86 -14.36
C VAL A 60 -0.39 -7.28 -14.07
N ARG A 61 0.27 -7.90 -15.04
CA ARG A 61 0.91 -9.20 -14.92
C ARG A 61 2.41 -9.02 -15.10
N CYS A 62 3.21 -9.53 -14.17
CA CYS A 62 4.64 -9.67 -14.35
C CYS A 62 5.01 -11.17 -14.28
N ARG A 63 5.87 -11.63 -15.18
CA ARG A 63 6.28 -13.04 -15.23
C ARG A 63 7.79 -13.15 -15.33
N ASN A 64 8.38 -13.93 -14.44
CA ASN A 64 9.80 -14.24 -14.45
C ASN A 64 9.99 -15.69 -14.01
N TYR A 65 10.61 -16.50 -14.87
CA TYR A 65 10.82 -17.93 -14.62
C TYR A 65 12.05 -18.23 -13.77
N ASN A 66 12.94 -17.26 -13.62
CA ASN A 66 14.24 -17.43 -12.98
C ASN A 66 14.26 -16.82 -11.58
N GLN A 67 13.47 -15.77 -11.35
CA GLN A 67 13.43 -15.00 -10.11
C GLN A 67 12.01 -14.59 -9.76
N LYS A 68 11.79 -14.23 -8.49
CA LYS A 68 10.53 -13.63 -8.03
C LYS A 68 10.24 -12.34 -8.81
N PRO A 69 9.07 -12.21 -9.46
CA PRO A 69 8.69 -11.00 -10.16
C PRO A 69 8.37 -9.86 -9.18
N TRP A 70 8.86 -8.67 -9.51
CA TRP A 70 8.61 -7.41 -8.80
C TRP A 70 8.04 -6.38 -9.78
N LEU A 71 7.03 -5.62 -9.35
CA LEU A 71 6.33 -4.64 -10.15
C LEU A 71 6.52 -3.24 -9.56
N ILE A 72 6.69 -2.22 -10.41
CA ILE A 72 6.67 -0.82 -10.01
C ILE A 72 6.01 0.02 -11.11
N GLY A 73 5.32 1.09 -10.73
CA GLY A 73 4.74 2.01 -11.70
C GLY A 73 3.96 3.16 -11.10
N SER A 74 3.59 4.09 -11.97
CA SER A 74 2.81 5.27 -11.62
C SER A 74 1.85 5.65 -12.75
N VAL A 75 0.79 6.35 -12.40
CA VAL A 75 -0.27 6.80 -13.30
C VAL A 75 -0.41 8.32 -13.18
N SER A 76 -0.77 8.99 -14.28
CA SER A 76 -0.89 10.45 -14.35
C SER A 76 -1.94 11.05 -13.42
N ASN A 77 -2.84 10.23 -12.85
CA ASN A 77 -3.78 10.66 -11.80
C ASN A 77 -3.19 10.61 -10.38
N GLY A 78 -1.88 10.39 -10.23
CA GLY A 78 -1.18 10.31 -8.94
C GLY A 78 -1.20 8.92 -8.30
N LEU A 79 -1.79 7.92 -8.94
CA LEU A 79 -1.76 6.55 -8.45
C LEU A 79 -0.36 5.95 -8.62
N VAL A 80 0.17 5.32 -7.57
CA VAL A 80 1.47 4.64 -7.58
C VAL A 80 1.33 3.19 -7.14
N THR A 81 2.34 2.37 -7.42
CA THR A 81 2.45 1.03 -6.83
C THR A 81 2.77 1.12 -5.34
N ASP A 82 1.90 0.54 -4.52
CA ASP A 82 2.00 0.55 -3.06
C ASP A 82 1.24 -0.65 -2.46
N THR A 83 1.19 -0.76 -1.12
CA THR A 83 0.51 -1.85 -0.41
C THR A 83 -1.00 -1.92 -0.62
N ARG A 84 -1.63 -0.87 -1.17
CA ARG A 84 -3.06 -0.84 -1.44
C ARG A 84 -3.43 -1.55 -2.74
N TRP A 85 -2.44 -1.97 -3.52
CA TRP A 85 -2.65 -2.91 -4.61
C TRP A 85 -3.07 -4.28 -4.07
N LYS A 86 -3.87 -4.99 -4.86
CA LYS A 86 -4.24 -6.38 -4.59
C LYS A 86 -3.43 -7.29 -5.48
N CYS A 87 -2.66 -8.23 -4.93
CA CYS A 87 -1.74 -9.05 -5.70
C CYS A 87 -1.82 -10.53 -5.34
N ILE A 88 -1.56 -11.40 -6.31
CA ILE A 88 -1.42 -12.85 -6.13
C ILE A 88 -0.23 -13.38 -6.95
N GLY A 89 0.47 -14.35 -6.36
CA GLY A 89 1.57 -15.06 -6.99
C GLY A 89 1.13 -16.46 -7.45
N LEU A 90 1.65 -16.93 -8.59
CA LEU A 90 1.53 -18.33 -9.02
C LEU A 90 2.90 -18.95 -9.25
N LYS A 91 3.10 -20.16 -8.72
CA LYS A 91 4.30 -20.97 -8.88
C LYS A 91 4.37 -21.57 -10.28
N ARG A 92 5.51 -22.19 -10.60
CA ARG A 92 5.68 -22.89 -11.88
C ARG A 92 4.78 -24.13 -11.92
N GLY A 93 4.12 -24.37 -13.06
CA GLY A 93 3.21 -25.52 -13.22
C GLY A 93 1.80 -25.32 -12.65
N GLU A 94 1.60 -24.37 -11.73
CA GLU A 94 0.25 -24.01 -11.30
C GLU A 94 -0.52 -23.41 -12.46
N SER A 95 -1.54 -24.13 -12.91
CA SER A 95 -2.46 -23.58 -13.89
C SER A 95 -3.36 -22.58 -13.17
N ALA A 96 -3.54 -21.42 -13.78
CA ALA A 96 -4.50 -20.47 -13.27
C ALA A 96 -5.90 -21.10 -13.38
N GLN A 97 -6.41 -21.71 -12.31
CA GLN A 97 -7.86 -21.77 -12.04
C GLN A 97 -8.49 -20.36 -12.17
N ILE A 98 -7.65 -19.32 -12.11
CA ILE A 98 -7.86 -17.93 -12.42
C ILE A 98 -8.10 -17.60 -13.91
N LEU A 99 -8.60 -18.52 -14.75
CA LEU A 99 -9.05 -18.19 -16.13
C LEU A 99 -10.06 -17.02 -16.18
N PHE A 100 -10.62 -16.63 -15.03
CA PHE A 100 -11.55 -15.53 -14.82
C PHE A 100 -10.95 -14.24 -14.25
N TRP A 101 -9.63 -14.10 -14.08
CA TRP A 101 -9.03 -12.80 -13.64
C TRP A 101 -9.34 -11.66 -14.63
N ARG A 102 -9.64 -12.01 -15.90
CA ARG A 102 -10.11 -11.10 -16.95
C ARG A 102 -11.61 -10.85 -16.96
N LYS A 103 -12.40 -11.58 -16.17
CA LYS A 103 -13.88 -11.58 -16.25
C LYS A 103 -14.58 -11.03 -15.01
N THR A 104 -13.95 -11.04 -13.83
CA THR A 104 -14.57 -10.52 -12.61
C THR A 104 -13.91 -9.22 -12.15
N ALA A 105 -14.71 -8.19 -11.90
CA ALA A 105 -14.23 -6.95 -11.29
C ALA A 105 -13.83 -7.15 -9.82
N ASP A 106 -14.41 -8.15 -9.16
CA ASP A 106 -14.19 -8.43 -7.75
C ASP A 106 -12.84 -9.11 -7.49
N VAL A 107 -12.03 -8.42 -6.68
CA VAL A 107 -10.69 -8.83 -6.20
C VAL A 107 -10.63 -8.82 -4.68
N SER A 108 -11.77 -8.78 -3.99
CA SER A 108 -11.83 -8.59 -2.53
C SER A 108 -11.10 -9.71 -1.77
N HIS A 109 -11.06 -10.91 -2.34
CA HIS A 109 -10.36 -12.08 -1.80
C HIS A 109 -8.83 -12.05 -2.03
N TRP A 110 -8.29 -11.12 -2.82
CA TRP A 110 -6.85 -11.03 -3.04
C TRP A 110 -6.19 -10.33 -1.83
N PRO A 111 -5.01 -10.81 -1.39
CA PRO A 111 -4.26 -10.15 -0.36
C PRO A 111 -3.73 -8.79 -0.85
N GLN A 112 -3.44 -7.91 0.10
CA GLN A 112 -2.73 -6.67 -0.19
C GLN A 112 -1.30 -6.97 -0.66
N ALA A 113 -0.75 -6.07 -1.46
CA ALA A 113 0.58 -6.22 -2.00
C ALA A 113 1.64 -6.08 -0.89
N PHE A 114 2.66 -6.92 -0.96
CA PHE A 114 3.88 -6.75 -0.18
C PHE A 114 4.75 -5.70 -0.89
N ALA A 115 5.17 -4.66 -0.17
CA ALA A 115 5.94 -3.55 -0.74
C ALA A 115 7.30 -3.40 -0.04
N ILE A 116 8.32 -3.05 -0.80
CA ILE A 116 9.65 -2.70 -0.28
C ILE A 116 9.98 -1.26 -0.66
N HIS A 117 10.49 -0.49 0.31
CA HIS A 117 10.85 0.91 0.14
C HIS A 117 12.16 1.06 -0.65
N THR A 118 12.13 1.99 -1.60
CA THR A 118 13.28 2.52 -2.33
C THR A 118 13.81 3.75 -1.60
N LYS A 119 14.53 3.61 -0.48
CA LYS A 119 15.34 4.75 -0.04
C LYS A 119 16.42 5.01 -1.10
N ARG A 120 16.44 6.25 -1.57
CA ARG A 120 16.89 6.75 -2.90
C ARG A 120 18.35 6.44 -3.30
N GLU A 121 19.20 5.93 -2.42
CA GLU A 121 20.59 5.55 -2.70
C GLU A 121 20.88 4.04 -2.57
N ASP A 122 20.02 3.27 -1.89
CA ASP A 122 20.26 1.84 -1.58
C ASP A 122 19.33 0.87 -2.33
N SER A 123 18.50 1.39 -3.25
CA SER A 123 17.70 0.54 -4.12
C SER A 123 18.65 -0.30 -4.99
N LEU A 124 18.61 -1.63 -4.82
CA LEU A 124 19.33 -2.59 -5.67
C LEU A 124 19.05 -2.41 -7.18
N TRP A 125 18.04 -1.59 -7.54
CA TRP A 125 17.57 -1.40 -8.92
C TRP A 125 17.53 0.07 -9.38
N GLY A 126 18.03 1.02 -8.58
CA GLY A 126 18.17 2.42 -8.95
C GLY A 126 16.86 3.18 -9.23
N LYS A 127 16.98 4.40 -9.76
CA LYS A 127 15.86 5.26 -10.19
C LYS A 127 15.39 4.85 -11.59
N ILE A 128 14.07 4.76 -11.78
CA ILE A 128 13.47 4.40 -13.07
C ILE A 128 12.86 5.65 -13.72
N PRO A 129 13.39 6.14 -14.84
CA PRO A 129 12.85 7.30 -15.54
C PRO A 129 11.38 7.11 -15.93
N GLY A 130 10.56 8.13 -15.75
CA GLY A 130 9.13 8.09 -16.11
C GLY A 130 8.22 7.42 -15.08
N ILE A 131 8.76 6.95 -13.94
CA ILE A 131 7.97 6.43 -12.81
C ILE A 131 8.16 7.35 -11.60
N SER A 132 7.06 7.65 -10.90
CA SER A 132 7.08 8.47 -9.68
C SER A 132 8.03 7.90 -8.62
N GLU A 133 8.70 8.77 -7.87
CA GLU A 133 9.60 8.36 -6.78
C GLU A 133 8.85 7.83 -5.56
N ASP A 134 7.57 8.16 -5.44
CA ASP A 134 6.68 7.61 -4.40
C ASP A 134 6.24 6.17 -4.70
N ALA A 135 6.56 5.65 -5.89
CA ALA A 135 6.23 4.28 -6.26
C ALA A 135 7.14 3.28 -5.54
N LEU A 136 6.49 2.27 -4.95
CA LEU A 136 7.15 1.17 -4.26
C LEU A 136 7.24 -0.05 -5.19
N TRP A 137 8.30 -0.83 -5.05
CA TRP A 137 8.34 -2.17 -5.64
C TRP A 137 7.39 -3.08 -4.88
N ILE A 138 6.46 -3.68 -5.60
CA ILE A 138 5.42 -4.55 -5.04
C ILE A 138 5.50 -5.98 -5.58
N SER A 139 5.17 -6.94 -4.71
CA SER A 139 5.01 -8.36 -5.04
C SER A 139 4.04 -9.00 -4.03
N THR A 140 4.11 -10.32 -3.86
CA THR A 140 3.47 -11.03 -2.74
C THR A 140 4.50 -11.44 -1.69
N VAL A 141 4.03 -11.96 -0.55
CA VAL A 141 4.90 -12.40 0.56
C VAL A 141 5.61 -13.71 0.21
N GLU A 142 5.00 -14.56 -0.63
CA GLU A 142 5.59 -15.80 -1.11
C GLU A 142 6.85 -15.52 -1.94
N GLU A 143 7.84 -16.41 -1.87
CA GLU A 143 9.14 -16.22 -2.53
C GLU A 143 9.31 -17.03 -3.82
N ASP A 144 8.44 -18.01 -4.07
CA ASP A 144 8.61 -19.01 -5.12
C ASP A 144 7.65 -18.87 -6.31
N HIS A 145 6.88 -17.79 -6.39
CA HIS A 145 6.04 -17.51 -7.56
C HIS A 145 6.86 -16.98 -8.74
N VAL A 146 6.49 -17.45 -9.93
CA VAL A 146 7.09 -17.04 -11.22
C VAL A 146 6.18 -16.11 -12.01
N ARG A 147 4.95 -15.89 -11.52
CA ARG A 147 3.93 -15.02 -12.11
C ARG A 147 3.27 -14.22 -11.01
N LEU A 148 3.24 -12.91 -11.18
CA LEU A 148 2.58 -11.95 -10.31
C LEU A 148 1.42 -11.32 -11.07
N PHE A 149 0.25 -11.27 -10.44
CA PHE A 149 -0.91 -10.55 -10.94
C PHE A 149 -1.30 -9.52 -9.90
N CYS A 150 -1.42 -8.26 -10.30
CA CYS A 150 -1.76 -7.16 -9.41
C CYS A 150 -2.90 -6.33 -10.00
N ARG A 151 -3.79 -5.84 -9.14
CA ARG A 151 -4.97 -5.05 -9.51
C ARG A 151 -5.15 -3.85 -8.60
N ARG A 152 -5.61 -2.76 -9.21
CA ARG A 152 -5.91 -1.51 -8.51
C ARG A 152 -7.08 -0.80 -9.18
N LYS A 153 -7.99 -0.27 -8.37
CA LYS A 153 -9.07 0.59 -8.84
C LYS A 153 -8.53 1.99 -9.07
N LEU A 154 -8.87 2.59 -10.21
CA LEU A 154 -8.35 3.91 -10.60
C LEU A 154 -8.93 5.06 -9.77
N SER A 155 -10.09 4.85 -9.15
CA SER A 155 -10.72 5.81 -8.23
C SER A 155 -10.20 5.71 -6.80
N ASP A 156 -9.45 4.67 -6.45
CA ASP A 156 -8.81 4.57 -5.14
C ASP A 156 -7.48 5.34 -5.19
N LEU A 157 -7.57 6.65 -5.43
CA LEU A 157 -6.42 7.52 -5.32
C LEU A 157 -5.93 7.51 -3.87
N ALA A 158 -4.63 7.71 -3.68
CA ALA A 158 -4.21 8.23 -2.39
C ALA A 158 -5.04 9.48 -2.12
N PRO A 159 -5.53 9.71 -0.89
CA PRO A 159 -6.05 11.02 -0.57
C PRO A 159 -4.98 12.01 -1.02
N VAL A 160 -5.34 12.88 -1.98
CA VAL A 160 -4.46 13.98 -2.36
C VAL A 160 -4.24 14.70 -1.06
N MET A 161 -3.02 14.57 -0.52
CA MET A 161 -2.56 15.39 0.57
C MET A 161 -2.40 16.77 -0.06
N THR A 162 -3.54 17.42 -0.32
CA THR A 162 -3.59 18.86 -0.43
C THR A 162 -2.91 19.32 0.85
N GLU A 163 -1.92 20.18 0.70
CA GLU A 163 -1.24 20.85 1.81
C GLU A 163 -2.28 21.59 2.67
N VAL A 164 -2.97 20.84 3.51
CA VAL A 164 -3.82 21.34 4.58
C VAL A 164 -3.16 20.82 5.83
N LEU A 165 -2.06 21.50 6.16
CA LEU A 165 -1.44 21.59 7.47
C LEU A 165 -0.90 20.27 8.05
N SER A 166 0.38 20.33 8.40
CA SER A 166 1.17 19.37 9.17
C SER A 166 0.64 19.18 10.59
N GLU A 167 -0.60 18.75 10.73
CA GLU A 167 -1.16 18.37 12.02
C GLU A 167 -1.50 16.87 12.03
N GLY A 168 -0.56 16.07 12.52
CA GLY A 168 -0.86 14.72 13.00
C GLY A 168 -0.31 13.56 12.18
N ILE A 169 0.88 13.69 11.59
CA ILE A 169 1.61 12.48 11.15
C ILE A 169 2.18 11.83 12.42
N PHE A 170 1.80 10.58 12.71
CA PHE A 170 2.42 9.78 13.77
C PHE A 170 3.32 8.73 13.14
N GLN A 171 4.57 8.62 13.59
CA GLN A 171 5.54 7.65 13.08
C GLN A 171 6.17 6.85 14.22
N ALA A 172 6.74 5.69 13.85
CA ALA A 172 7.56 4.86 14.72
C ALA A 172 8.84 4.49 13.96
N THR A 173 9.97 4.51 14.66
CA THR A 173 11.26 4.01 14.17
C THR A 173 11.48 2.57 14.65
N ILE A 174 12.51 1.90 14.13
CA ILE A 174 12.88 0.56 14.59
C ILE A 174 13.22 0.52 16.10
N ASN A 175 13.67 1.64 16.66
CA ASN A 175 13.98 1.77 18.09
C ASN A 175 12.72 1.89 18.96
N ASP A 176 11.58 2.20 18.35
CA ASP A 176 10.29 2.34 19.03
C ASP A 176 9.53 1.01 19.14
N VAL A 177 10.03 -0.05 18.47
CA VAL A 177 9.51 -1.41 18.60
C VAL A 177 9.93 -2.00 19.95
N GLY A 178 9.00 -2.67 20.63
CA GLY A 178 9.20 -3.22 21.96
C GLY A 178 9.34 -2.15 23.04
N HIS A 179 8.85 -0.94 22.79
CA HIS A 179 8.86 0.20 23.71
C HIS A 179 7.47 0.83 23.81
N SER A 180 7.24 1.51 24.94
CA SER A 180 6.01 2.25 25.19
C SER A 180 6.27 3.39 26.16
N LEU A 181 5.45 4.43 26.08
CA LEU A 181 5.41 5.49 27.06
C LEU A 181 4.43 5.13 28.18
N ARG A 182 4.90 5.03 29.43
CA ARG A 182 4.08 4.64 30.59
C ARG A 182 3.65 5.85 31.43
N ASN A 183 2.63 5.66 32.27
CA ASN A 183 2.09 6.67 33.21
C ASN A 183 1.53 7.95 32.56
N HIS A 184 1.46 7.98 31.23
CA HIS A 184 0.95 9.12 30.46
C HIS A 184 -0.26 8.75 29.60
N THR A 185 -0.77 7.52 29.76
CA THR A 185 -1.97 7.04 29.06
C THR A 185 -3.20 7.75 29.59
N GLN A 186 -3.84 8.52 28.72
CA GLN A 186 -5.05 9.28 29.01
C GLN A 186 -6.30 8.47 28.68
N SER A 187 -6.25 7.70 27.59
CA SER A 187 -7.34 6.81 27.20
C SER A 187 -6.83 5.52 26.58
N GLN A 188 -7.63 4.45 26.71
CA GLN A 188 -7.31 3.14 26.18
C GLN A 188 -8.47 2.63 25.32
N HIS A 189 -8.15 2.12 24.13
CA HIS A 189 -9.10 1.64 23.14
C HIS A 189 -8.72 0.23 22.67
N GLN A 190 -9.72 -0.55 22.27
CA GLN A 190 -9.49 -1.80 21.54
C GLN A 190 -9.63 -1.51 20.06
N VAL A 191 -8.58 -1.80 19.29
CA VAL A 191 -8.50 -1.48 17.85
C VAL A 191 -8.10 -2.71 17.05
N SER A 192 -8.46 -2.72 15.78
CA SER A 192 -8.10 -3.78 14.83
C SER A 192 -6.68 -3.62 14.29
N ASP A 193 -6.23 -2.38 14.07
CA ASP A 193 -4.93 -2.07 13.50
C ASP A 193 -4.36 -0.71 13.97
N VAL A 194 -3.17 -0.37 13.49
CA VAL A 194 -2.50 0.90 13.81
C VAL A 194 -3.24 2.12 13.25
N ARG A 195 -3.95 1.97 12.13
CA ARG A 195 -4.66 3.07 11.48
C ARG A 195 -5.86 3.50 12.33
N GLU A 196 -6.58 2.55 12.91
CA GLU A 196 -7.69 2.87 13.81
C GLU A 196 -7.19 3.57 15.09
N CYS A 197 -6.03 3.19 15.63
CA CYS A 197 -5.41 3.89 16.76
C CYS A 197 -4.97 5.31 16.40
N PHE A 198 -4.39 5.49 15.21
CA PHE A 198 -4.03 6.79 14.65
C PHE A 198 -5.24 7.71 14.51
N GLU A 199 -6.34 7.21 13.92
CA GLU A 199 -7.59 7.98 13.76
C GLU A 199 -8.17 8.41 15.11
N LYS A 200 -8.08 7.56 16.13
CA LYS A 200 -8.50 7.90 17.50
C LYS A 200 -7.61 8.98 18.14
N CYS A 201 -6.30 8.90 17.95
CA CYS A 201 -5.38 9.93 18.45
C CYS A 201 -5.59 11.27 17.73
N LEU A 202 -5.82 11.27 16.41
CA LEU A 202 -6.16 12.49 15.67
C LEU A 202 -7.46 13.14 16.13
N ALA A 203 -8.45 12.33 16.50
CA ALA A 203 -9.74 12.83 17.00
C ALA A 203 -9.66 13.40 18.43
N ASP A 204 -8.60 13.09 19.17
CA ASP A 204 -8.37 13.55 20.53
C ASP A 204 -7.36 14.72 20.54
N PRO A 205 -7.79 15.96 20.79
CA PRO A 205 -6.90 17.12 20.77
C PRO A 205 -5.81 17.08 21.85
N GLN A 206 -5.95 16.22 22.87
CA GLN A 206 -4.94 16.04 23.91
C GLN A 206 -3.92 14.95 23.57
N CYS A 207 -4.12 14.18 22.50
CA CYS A 207 -3.24 13.09 22.12
C CYS A 207 -2.00 13.59 21.34
N LEU A 208 -0.82 13.30 21.90
CA LEU A 208 0.49 13.67 21.31
C LEU A 208 1.32 12.45 20.92
N SER A 209 1.02 11.27 21.46
CA SER A 209 1.62 9.99 21.09
C SER A 209 0.69 8.83 21.44
N PHE A 210 0.96 7.63 20.97
CA PHE A 210 0.22 6.45 21.41
C PHE A 210 1.09 5.18 21.46
N ASN A 211 0.70 4.22 22.31
CA ASN A 211 1.27 2.88 22.33
C ASN A 211 0.28 1.90 21.70
N LEU A 212 0.76 1.05 20.80
CA LEU A 212 -0.04 -0.02 20.21
C LEU A 212 0.53 -1.38 20.57
N GLN A 213 -0.31 -2.27 21.09
CA GLN A 213 0.04 -3.66 21.27
C GLN A 213 0.08 -4.38 19.92
N HIS A 214 1.21 -4.99 19.54
CA HIS A 214 1.33 -5.76 18.29
C HIS A 214 1.36 -7.28 18.52
N ASP A 215 1.78 -7.74 19.69
CA ASP A 215 1.81 -9.16 20.06
C ASP A 215 0.59 -9.51 20.91
N SER A 216 -0.59 -9.49 20.28
CA SER A 216 -1.84 -9.96 20.88
C SER A 216 -2.32 -11.20 20.13
N ALA A 217 -2.60 -12.29 20.85
CA ALA A 217 -3.29 -13.45 20.30
C ALA A 217 -4.79 -13.18 20.05
N LEU A 218 -5.28 -12.02 20.50
CA LEU A 218 -6.67 -11.60 20.34
C LEU A 218 -6.86 -10.83 19.02
N PRO A 219 -8.07 -10.87 18.45
CA PRO A 219 -8.40 -10.15 17.21
C PRO A 219 -8.32 -8.62 17.36
N THR A 220 -8.43 -8.12 18.60
CA THR A 220 -8.22 -6.70 18.93
C THR A 220 -6.92 -6.50 19.68
N ARG A 221 -6.37 -5.30 19.53
CA ARG A 221 -5.13 -4.82 20.11
C ARG A 221 -5.42 -3.65 21.04
N SER A 222 -4.69 -3.58 22.14
CA SER A 222 -4.75 -2.41 23.02
C SER A 222 -4.04 -1.21 22.37
N CYS A 223 -4.75 -0.10 22.26
CA CYS A 223 -4.26 1.22 21.83
C CYS A 223 -4.34 2.17 23.03
N GLU A 224 -3.20 2.69 23.47
CA GLU A 224 -3.07 3.58 24.62
C GLU A 224 -2.70 4.98 24.12
N LEU A 225 -3.62 5.94 24.19
CA LEU A 225 -3.38 7.33 23.78
C LEU A 225 -2.69 8.08 24.92
N ASN A 226 -1.62 8.82 24.61
CA ASN A 226 -0.86 9.59 25.58
C ASN A 226 -0.84 11.07 25.17
N GLY A 227 -0.94 11.97 26.16
CA GLY A 227 -0.85 13.41 25.88
C GLY A 227 0.51 14.03 26.13
N VAL A 228 1.56 13.22 26.13
CA VAL A 228 2.95 13.69 26.07
C VAL A 228 3.73 12.80 25.10
N THR A 229 4.92 13.25 24.68
CA THR A 229 5.85 12.49 23.83
C THR A 229 7.07 11.98 24.62
N LYS A 230 7.79 11.01 24.06
CA LYS A 230 9.07 10.51 24.59
C LYS A 230 10.14 11.61 24.71
N GLY A 231 10.05 12.67 23.90
CA GLY A 231 10.92 13.83 24.01
C GLY A 231 10.58 14.72 25.21
N GLN A 232 9.30 14.80 25.57
CA GLN A 232 8.82 15.58 26.72
C GLN A 232 9.07 14.87 28.06
N ASP A 233 8.94 13.54 28.12
CA ASP A 233 9.30 12.76 29.32
C ASP A 233 10.02 11.43 28.99
N PRO A 234 11.33 11.49 28.70
CA PRO A 234 12.10 10.31 28.30
C PRO A 234 12.24 9.26 29.40
N ARG A 235 12.02 9.61 30.68
CA ARG A 235 12.15 8.68 31.81
C ARG A 235 11.06 7.61 31.83
N ASN A 236 9.89 7.93 31.28
CA ASN A 236 8.75 7.02 31.20
C ASN A 236 8.65 6.30 29.85
N TYR A 237 9.55 6.60 28.91
CA TYR A 237 9.74 5.84 27.70
C TYR A 237 10.59 4.60 28.02
N VAL A 238 9.94 3.45 28.12
CA VAL A 238 10.56 2.22 28.65
C VAL A 238 10.34 1.04 27.71
N ARG A 239 11.26 0.08 27.78
CA ARG A 239 11.13 -1.19 27.07
C ARG A 239 9.91 -1.96 27.57
N ARG A 240 9.00 -2.28 26.66
CA ARG A 240 7.78 -3.07 26.86
C ARG A 240 7.58 -3.99 25.65
N PRO A 241 8.09 -5.23 25.70
CA PRO A 241 7.90 -6.20 24.62
C PRO A 241 6.42 -6.38 24.26
N GLY A 242 6.13 -6.52 22.97
CA GLY A 242 4.78 -6.64 22.44
C GLY A 242 4.04 -5.32 22.20
N TYR A 243 4.70 -4.18 22.41
CA TYR A 243 4.18 -2.83 22.14
C TYR A 243 5.11 -2.06 21.21
N THR A 244 4.52 -1.17 20.40
CA THR A 244 5.23 -0.17 19.60
C THR A 244 4.74 1.21 19.99
N TYR A 245 5.67 2.14 20.16
CA TYR A 245 5.41 3.55 20.43
C TYR A 245 5.36 4.37 19.13
N TYR A 246 4.40 5.30 19.04
CA TYR A 246 4.24 6.22 17.90
C TYR A 246 4.15 7.66 18.39
N ASP A 247 4.93 8.58 17.82
CA ASP A 247 4.89 10.02 18.11
C ASP A 247 4.59 10.87 16.89
N ARG A 248 4.03 12.06 17.17
CA ARG A 248 3.78 13.08 16.16
C ARG A 248 5.10 13.65 15.65
N VAL A 249 5.24 13.72 14.32
CA VAL A 249 6.38 14.33 13.60
C VAL A 249 6.00 15.67 12.99
#